data_AF-A0A9P5XFQ6-F1
#
_entry.id   AF-A0A9P5XFQ6-F1
#
_cell.length_a   1.000
_cell.length_b   1.000
_cell.length_c   1.000
_cell.angle_alpha   90.00
_cell.angle_beta   90.00
_cell.angle_gamma   90.00
#
_symmetry.space_group_name_H-M   'P 1'
#
loop_
_entity.id
_entity.type
_entity.pdbx_description
1 polymer ?
#
loop_
_entity_poly.entity_id
_entity_poly.type
_entity_poly.pdbx_seq_one_letter_code
_entity_poly.pdbx_strand_id
1 'polypeptide(L)'
;MAVFVRFFRLAMVFFNVYDSYKVLKLPPPSAQNKGRPSLRAMSQRKRDMKGCLAVWIVWSCFVTYERFAEVIISLFIPFYDEFKSLAMLFLIMTRARGAEPIYLHIIRPFLKPYTSTVDQLLDFAHVVGDVALGLAALPFIYIVEWWHRR
;
A
#
# COMPACT_ATOMS: atom_id res chain seq x y z
N MET A 1 5.69 23.82 10.54
CA MET A 1 5.87 22.98 9.34
C MET A 1 5.79 21.49 9.62
N ALA A 2 6.60 20.92 10.52
CA ALA A 2 6.67 19.47 10.72
C ALA A 2 5.39 18.79 11.28
N VAL A 3 4.47 19.55 11.91
CA VAL A 3 3.17 19.01 12.37
C VAL A 3 2.23 18.74 11.19
N PHE A 4 2.18 19.63 10.20
CA PHE A 4 1.34 19.47 9.01
C PHE A 4 1.76 18.24 8.19
N VAL A 5 3.06 18.05 7.98
CA VAL A 5 3.59 16.87 7.28
C VAL A 5 3.23 15.57 8.01
N ARG A 6 3.33 15.55 9.35
CA ARG A 6 2.91 14.39 10.16
C ARG A 6 1.40 14.15 10.06
N PHE A 7 0.59 15.21 10.10
CA PHE A 7 -0.85 15.10 9.94
C PHE A 7 -1.23 14.53 8.57
N PHE A 8 -0.68 15.09 7.49
CA PHE A 8 -0.93 14.57 6.14
C PHE A 8 -0.44 13.13 5.97
N ARG A 9 0.63 12.72 6.68
CA ARG A 9 1.13 11.35 6.66
C ARG A 9 0.13 10.39 7.28
N LEU A 10 -0.38 10.72 8.46
CA LEU A 10 -1.40 9.93 9.14
C LEU A 10 -2.67 9.85 8.29
N ALA A 11 -3.10 10.98 7.71
CA ALA A 11 -4.25 11.02 6.82
C ALA A 11 -4.04 10.13 5.58
N MET A 12 -2.88 10.22 4.91
CA MET A 12 -2.55 9.42 3.74
C MET A 12 -2.56 7.92 4.06
N VAL A 13 -1.94 7.53 5.18
CA VAL A 13 -1.94 6.13 5.64
C VAL A 13 -3.36 5.67 5.94
N PHE A 14 -4.16 6.47 6.67
CA PHE A 14 -5.54 6.14 6.96
C PHE A 14 -6.37 5.93 5.70
N PHE A 15 -6.30 6.87 4.75
CA PHE A 15 -7.02 6.79 3.48
C PHE A 15 -6.55 5.62 2.60
N ASN A 16 -5.26 5.29 2.61
CA ASN A 16 -4.73 4.15 1.87
C ASN A 16 -5.17 2.82 2.49
N VAL A 17 -5.13 2.69 3.81
CA VAL A 17 -5.62 1.51 4.53
C VAL A 17 -7.12 1.32 4.31
N TYR A 18 -7.90 2.41 4.38
CA TYR A 18 -9.33 2.37 4.14
C TYR A 18 -9.69 1.93 2.71
N ASP A 19 -8.95 2.40 1.71
CA ASP A 19 -9.14 1.96 0.33
C ASP A 19 -8.75 0.51 0.11
N SER A 20 -7.60 0.08 0.65
CA SER A 20 -7.20 -1.32 0.63
C SER A 20 -8.28 -2.20 1.26
N TYR A 21 -8.83 -1.81 2.40
CA TYR A 21 -9.95 -2.51 3.04
C TYR A 21 -11.19 -2.59 2.13
N LYS A 22 -11.58 -1.48 1.49
CA LYS A 22 -12.73 -1.46 0.58
C LYS A 22 -12.54 -2.36 -0.63
N VAL A 23 -11.37 -2.31 -1.27
CA VAL A 23 -11.10 -3.03 -2.51
C VAL A 23 -10.88 -4.53 -2.28
N LEU A 24 -10.40 -4.91 -1.09
CA LEU A 24 -10.28 -6.32 -0.71
C LEU A 24 -11.63 -7.01 -0.53
N LYS A 25 -12.70 -6.28 -0.19
CA LYS A 25 -14.05 -6.86 -0.11
C LYS A 25 -14.53 -7.35 -1.47
N LEU A 26 -15.21 -8.49 -1.47
CA LEU A 26 -15.84 -9.04 -2.67
C LEU A 26 -17.04 -8.17 -3.07
N PRO A 27 -17.25 -7.93 -4.38
CA PRO A 27 -18.41 -7.19 -4.85
C PRO A 27 -19.70 -7.96 -4.53
N PRO A 28 -20.83 -7.27 -4.31
CA PRO A 28 -22.08 -7.90 -3.90
C PRO A 28 -22.53 -8.93 -4.96
N PRO A 29 -23.13 -10.05 -4.51
CA PRO A 29 -23.61 -11.09 -5.41
C PRO A 29 -24.72 -10.52 -6.31
N SER A 30 -24.63 -10.78 -7.61
CA SER A 30 -25.69 -10.38 -8.53
C SER A 30 -26.89 -11.32 -8.37
N ALA A 31 -28.09 -10.76 -8.16
CA ALA A 31 -29.34 -11.52 -8.12
C ALA A 31 -29.57 -12.32 -9.42
N GLN A 32 -29.04 -11.82 -10.54
CA GLN A 32 -29.17 -12.44 -11.85
C GLN A 32 -28.26 -13.66 -12.06
N ASN A 33 -27.20 -13.83 -11.26
CA ASN A 33 -26.13 -14.78 -11.53
C ASN A 33 -25.92 -15.80 -10.38
N LYS A 34 -27.01 -16.38 -9.86
CA LYS A 34 -26.98 -17.44 -8.83
C LYS A 34 -26.03 -17.14 -7.66
N GLY A 35 -25.98 -15.88 -7.20
CA GLY A 35 -25.13 -15.47 -6.08
C GLY A 35 -23.64 -15.27 -6.43
N ARG A 36 -23.22 -15.40 -7.69
CA ARG A 36 -21.85 -15.11 -8.13
C ARG A 36 -21.71 -13.64 -8.54
N PRO A 37 -20.60 -12.97 -8.22
CA PRO A 37 -20.34 -11.61 -8.70
C PRO A 37 -20.20 -11.59 -10.23
N SER A 38 -20.62 -10.50 -10.86
CA SER A 38 -20.55 -10.37 -12.32
C SER A 38 -19.09 -10.26 -12.80
N LEU A 39 -18.80 -10.74 -14.02
CA LEU A 39 -17.46 -10.64 -14.61
C LEU A 39 -16.96 -9.19 -14.70
N ARG A 40 -17.89 -8.25 -14.97
CA ARG A 40 -17.60 -6.81 -15.00
C ARG A 40 -17.23 -6.26 -13.61
N ALA A 41 -17.93 -6.69 -12.56
CA ALA A 41 -17.60 -6.27 -11.19
C ALA A 41 -16.24 -6.80 -10.75
N MET A 42 -15.90 -8.04 -11.15
CA MET A 42 -14.59 -8.64 -10.86
C MET A 42 -13.45 -7.94 -11.62
N SER A 43 -13.65 -7.58 -12.89
CA SER A 43 -12.64 -6.84 -13.66
C SER A 43 -12.44 -5.41 -13.13
N GLN A 44 -13.53 -4.74 -12.73
CA GLN A 44 -13.46 -3.43 -12.09
C GLN A 44 -12.67 -3.49 -10.78
N ARG A 45 -12.99 -4.45 -9.90
CA ARG A 45 -12.23 -4.65 -8.65
C ARG A 45 -10.75 -4.88 -8.90
N LYS A 46 -10.38 -5.66 -9.93
CA LYS A 46 -8.97 -5.88 -10.28
C LYS A 46 -8.27 -4.58 -10.72
N ARG A 47 -8.98 -3.69 -11.43
CA ARG A 47 -8.45 -2.37 -11.79
C ARG A 47 -8.28 -1.49 -10.55
N ASP A 48 -9.30 -1.42 -9.70
CA ASP A 48 -9.25 -0.61 -8.47
C ASP A 48 -8.12 -1.09 -7.54
N MET A 49 -7.88 -2.40 -7.47
CA MET A 49 -6.78 -2.98 -6.68
C MET A 49 -5.41 -2.57 -7.20
N LYS A 50 -5.23 -2.51 -8.52
CA LYS A 50 -3.99 -1.99 -9.12
C LYS A 50 -3.82 -0.50 -8.83
N GLY A 51 -4.89 0.28 -8.88
CA GLY A 51 -4.88 1.70 -8.53
C GLY A 51 -4.47 1.93 -7.07
N CYS A 52 -5.04 1.18 -6.13
CA CYS A 52 -4.64 1.25 -4.72
C CYS A 52 -3.16 0.87 -4.51
N LEU A 53 -2.67 -0.17 -5.19
CA LEU A 53 -1.26 -0.56 -5.12
C LEU A 53 -0.35 0.54 -5.68
N ALA A 54 -0.73 1.18 -6.79
CA ALA A 54 0.04 2.29 -7.35
C ALA A 54 0.18 3.45 -6.34
N VAL A 55 -0.88 3.78 -5.59
CA VAL A 55 -0.82 4.80 -4.53
C VAL A 55 0.17 4.39 -3.43
N TRP A 56 0.15 3.13 -2.98
CA TRP A 56 1.11 2.63 -1.99
C TRP A 56 2.55 2.72 -2.48
N ILE A 57 2.82 2.36 -3.74
CA ILE A 57 4.16 2.41 -4.30
C ILE A 57 4.65 3.86 -4.39
N VAL A 58 3.84 4.77 -4.95
CA VAL A 58 4.18 6.20 -5.04
C VAL A 58 4.43 6.79 -3.66
N TRP A 59 3.59 6.44 -2.68
CA TRP A 59 3.75 6.87 -1.30
C TRP A 59 5.07 6.35 -0.68
N SER A 60 5.41 5.09 -0.86
CA SER A 60 6.68 4.52 -0.39
C SER A 60 7.89 5.18 -1.03
N CYS A 61 7.84 5.48 -2.34
CA CYS A 61 8.88 6.25 -3.02
C CYS A 61 9.02 7.66 -2.42
N PHE A 62 7.91 8.34 -2.14
CA PHE A 62 7.91 9.66 -1.53
C PHE A 62 8.55 9.65 -0.13
N VAL A 63 8.18 8.69 0.73
CA VAL A 63 8.77 8.54 2.08
C VAL A 63 10.26 8.21 2.00
N THR A 64 10.67 7.39 1.04
CA THR A 64 12.08 7.05 0.83
C THR A 64 12.87 8.28 0.41
N TYR A 65 12.34 9.02 -0.58
CA TYR A 65 12.94 10.26 -1.03
C TYR A 65 13.05 11.30 0.08
N GLU A 66 12.01 11.48 0.90
CA GLU A 66 12.07 12.38 2.06
C GLU A 66 13.23 12.01 2.99
N ARG A 67 13.39 10.72 3.31
CA ARG A 67 14.48 10.26 4.18
C ARG A 67 15.88 10.56 3.64
N PHE A 68 16.08 10.49 2.33
CA PHE A 68 17.40 10.68 1.71
C PHE A 68 17.68 12.12 1.27
N ALA A 69 16.67 12.80 0.73
CA ALA A 69 16.83 14.07 0.04
C ALA A 69 16.53 15.28 0.92
N GLU A 70 15.83 15.12 2.05
CA GLU A 70 15.46 16.24 2.92
C GLU A 70 16.69 16.97 3.48
N VAL A 71 17.73 16.24 3.87
CA VAL A 71 18.99 16.82 4.38
C VAL A 71 19.72 17.62 3.29
N ILE A 72 19.72 17.13 2.06
CA ILE A 72 20.46 17.73 0.94
C ILE A 72 19.71 18.94 0.39
N ILE A 73 18.39 18.83 0.21
CA ILE A 73 17.57 19.83 -0.47
C ILE A 73 17.24 21.00 0.45
N SER A 74 17.02 20.75 1.74
CA SER A 74 16.76 21.82 2.72
C SER A 74 17.95 22.79 2.86
N LEU A 75 19.16 22.38 2.48
CA LEU A 75 20.34 23.24 2.50
C LEU A 75 20.36 24.21 1.31
N PHE A 76 19.78 23.82 0.17
CA PHE A 76 19.89 24.54 -1.10
C PHE A 76 18.67 25.39 -1.46
N ILE A 77 17.46 24.98 -1.07
CA ILE A 77 16.23 25.64 -1.50
C ILE A 77 15.43 26.13 -0.29
N PRO A 78 15.33 27.45 -0.05
CA PRO A 78 14.38 27.98 0.93
C PRO A 78 12.94 27.71 0.46
N PHE A 79 12.03 27.36 1.39
CA PHE A 79 10.61 26.99 1.17
C PHE A 79 10.31 25.59 0.60
N TYR A 80 11.27 24.67 0.58
CA TYR A 80 11.01 23.29 0.12
C TYR A 80 9.90 22.55 0.91
N ASP A 81 9.75 22.85 2.20
CA ASP A 81 8.74 22.22 3.06
C ASP A 81 7.29 22.53 2.64
N GLU A 82 7.04 23.68 2.01
CA GLU A 82 5.70 24.03 1.52
C GLU A 82 5.37 23.31 0.22
N PHE A 83 6.35 23.20 -0.69
CA PHE A 83 6.19 22.38 -1.89
C PHE A 83 5.98 20.91 -1.54
N LYS A 84 6.66 20.41 -0.50
CA LYS A 84 6.47 19.07 0.05
C LYS A 84 5.05 18.86 0.56
N SER A 85 4.53 19.79 1.34
CA SER A 85 3.17 19.71 1.89
C SER A 85 2.10 19.76 0.78
N LEU A 86 2.29 20.61 -0.24
CA LEU A 86 1.44 20.69 -1.43
C LEU A 86 1.48 19.40 -2.26
N ALA A 87 2.66 18.80 -2.46
CA ALA A 87 2.79 17.54 -3.17
C ALA A 87 2.06 16.39 -2.45
N MET A 88 2.16 16.33 -1.11
CA MET A 88 1.39 15.38 -0.31
C MET A 88 -0.10 15.64 -0.40
N LEU A 89 -0.54 16.89 -0.29
CA LEU A 89 -1.95 17.26 -0.43
C LEU A 89 -2.50 16.88 -1.81
N PHE A 90 -1.73 17.12 -2.86
CA PHE A 90 -2.07 16.74 -4.23
C PHE A 90 -2.24 15.22 -4.37
N LEU A 91 -1.35 14.42 -3.77
CA LEU A 91 -1.47 12.95 -3.76
C LEU A 91 -2.71 12.48 -2.97
N ILE A 92 -3.02 13.14 -1.85
CA ILE A 92 -4.22 12.85 -1.04
C ILE A 92 -5.50 13.19 -1.82
N MET A 93 -5.51 14.25 -2.63
CA MET A 93 -6.67 14.62 -3.45
C MET A 93 -6.82 13.73 -4.70
N THR A 94 -5.73 13.50 -5.43
CA THR A 94 -5.78 12.80 -6.74
C THR A 94 -5.80 11.28 -6.63
N ARG A 95 -5.32 10.72 -5.50
CA ARG A 95 -5.46 9.30 -5.12
C ARG A 95 -5.00 8.39 -6.26
N ALA A 96 -5.77 7.34 -6.56
CA ALA A 96 -5.46 6.38 -7.61
C ALA A 96 -5.33 7.03 -9.00
N ARG A 97 -6.15 8.04 -9.33
CA ARG A 97 -6.12 8.68 -10.66
C ARG A 97 -4.84 9.47 -10.91
N GLY A 98 -4.22 10.03 -9.86
CA GLY A 98 -2.93 10.71 -9.95
C GLY A 98 -1.73 9.78 -9.81
N ALA A 99 -1.84 8.75 -8.96
CA ALA A 99 -0.74 7.82 -8.71
C ALA A 99 -0.51 6.82 -9.85
N GLU A 100 -1.56 6.38 -10.55
CA GLU A 100 -1.44 5.45 -11.69
C GLU A 100 -0.52 5.96 -12.81
N PRO A 101 -0.69 7.18 -13.35
CA PRO A 101 0.20 7.69 -14.41
C PRO A 101 1.64 7.87 -13.92
N ILE A 102 1.85 8.32 -12.68
CA ILE A 102 3.19 8.44 -12.05
C ILE A 102 3.85 7.07 -11.99
N TYR A 103 3.12 6.05 -11.53
CA TYR A 103 3.63 4.69 -11.47
C TYR A 103 3.99 4.18 -12.87
N LEU A 104 3.11 4.35 -13.86
CA LEU A 104 3.32 3.80 -15.19
C LEU A 104 4.47 4.46 -15.97
N HIS A 105 4.64 5.77 -15.83
CA HIS A 105 5.63 6.53 -16.61
C HIS A 105 6.97 6.67 -15.93
N ILE A 106 6.99 6.80 -14.60
CA ILE A 106 8.24 7.06 -13.86
C ILE A 106 8.70 5.77 -13.20
N ILE A 107 7.89 5.21 -12.30
CA ILE A 107 8.36 4.14 -11.40
C ILE A 107 8.55 2.82 -12.15
N ARG A 108 7.60 2.44 -13.00
CA ARG A 108 7.61 1.18 -13.73
C ARG A 108 8.87 0.95 -14.58
N PRO A 109 9.36 1.90 -15.40
CA PRO A 109 10.60 1.69 -16.15
C PRO A 109 11.83 1.51 -15.25
N PHE A 110 11.91 2.20 -14.11
CA PHE A 110 12.99 1.99 -13.13
C PHE A 110 12.89 0.63 -12.43
N LEU A 111 11.67 0.14 -12.17
CA LEU A 111 11.45 -1.12 -11.46
C LEU A 111 11.55 -2.36 -12.36
N LYS A 112 11.23 -2.22 -13.66
CA LYS A 112 11.22 -3.32 -14.64
C LYS A 112 12.48 -4.21 -14.62
N PRO A 113 13.72 -3.70 -14.58
CA PRO A 113 14.90 -4.56 -14.53
C PRO A 113 15.05 -5.34 -13.21
N TYR A 114 14.46 -4.85 -12.12
CA TYR A 114 14.58 -5.44 -10.79
C TYR A 114 13.40 -6.32 -10.41
N THR A 115 12.41 -6.52 -11.28
CA THR A 115 11.20 -7.28 -10.94
C THR A 115 11.52 -8.70 -10.47
N SER A 116 12.46 -9.38 -11.13
CA SER A 116 12.87 -10.73 -10.73
C SER A 116 13.44 -10.77 -9.31
N THR A 117 14.30 -9.81 -8.96
CA THR A 117 14.88 -9.71 -7.62
C THR A 117 13.82 -9.36 -6.57
N VAL A 118 12.89 -8.47 -6.91
CA VAL A 118 11.79 -8.09 -6.01
C VAL A 118 10.84 -9.26 -5.77
N ASP A 119 10.49 -10.02 -6.82
CA ASP A 119 9.64 -11.20 -6.71
C ASP A 119 10.31 -12.27 -5.83
N GLN A 120 11.60 -12.53 -6.02
CA GLN A 120 12.37 -13.45 -5.17
C GLN A 120 12.42 -13.00 -3.71
N LEU A 121 12.62 -11.70 -3.46
CA LEU A 121 12.62 -11.15 -2.11
C LEU A 121 11.25 -11.28 -1.44
N LEU A 122 10.17 -11.09 -2.21
CA LEU A 122 8.81 -11.25 -1.73
C LEU A 122 8.51 -12.71 -1.39
N ASP A 123 8.89 -13.65 -2.24
CA ASP A 123 8.73 -15.08 -1.99
C ASP A 123 9.48 -15.50 -0.72
N PHE A 124 10.72 -15.02 -0.55
CA PHE A 124 11.47 -15.26 0.68
C PHE A 124 10.78 -14.65 1.91
N ALA A 125 10.30 -13.41 1.81
CA ALA A 125 9.58 -12.75 2.90
C ALA A 125 8.28 -13.48 3.27
N HIS A 126 7.57 -14.06 2.29
CA HIS A 126 6.39 -14.88 2.52
C HIS A 126 6.73 -16.14 3.32
N VAL A 127 7.76 -16.88 2.90
CA VAL A 127 8.21 -18.09 3.60
C VAL A 127 8.61 -17.77 5.05
N VAL A 128 9.39 -16.70 5.24
CA VAL A 128 9.79 -16.24 6.58
C VAL A 128 8.57 -15.84 7.41
N GLY A 129 7.61 -15.14 6.80
CA GLY A 129 6.36 -14.73 7.43
C GLY A 129 5.52 -15.92 7.89
N ASP A 130 5.34 -16.92 7.05
CA ASP A 130 4.59 -18.14 7.37
C ASP A 130 5.23 -18.91 8.52
N VAL A 131 6.56 -19.04 8.52
CA VAL A 131 7.31 -19.66 9.63
C VAL A 131 7.16 -18.86 10.91
N ALA A 132 7.33 -17.53 10.85
CA ALA A 132 7.20 -16.67 12.02
C ALA A 132 5.80 -16.71 12.63
N LEU A 133 4.76 -16.65 11.80
CA LEU A 133 3.36 -16.75 12.23
C LEU A 133 3.05 -18.15 12.79
N GLY A 134 3.55 -19.21 12.14
CA GLY A 134 3.42 -20.58 12.63
C GLY A 134 4.02 -20.75 14.02
N LEU A 135 5.25 -20.27 14.23
CA LEU A 135 5.92 -20.29 15.54
C LEU A 135 5.18 -19.47 16.59
N ALA A 136 4.70 -18.27 16.23
CA ALA A 136 3.91 -17.43 17.12
C ALA A 136 2.55 -18.07 17.50
N ALA A 137 1.99 -18.91 16.63
CA ALA A 137 0.74 -19.62 16.88
C ALA A 137 0.91 -20.88 17.75
N LEU A 138 2.11 -21.47 17.85
CA LEU A 138 2.37 -22.66 18.68
C LEU A 138 1.94 -22.50 20.15
N PRO A 139 2.31 -21.43 20.88
CA PRO A 139 1.87 -21.27 22.27
C PRO A 139 0.34 -21.11 22.35
N PHE A 140 -0.28 -20.47 21.37
CA PHE A 140 -1.74 -20.31 21.33
C PHE A 140 -2.45 -21.66 21.18
N ILE A 141 -1.99 -22.51 20.25
CA ILE A 141 -2.56 -23.85 20.04
C ILE A 141 -2.39 -24.70 21.30
N TYR A 142 -1.22 -24.68 21.94
CA TYR A 142 -0.96 -25.42 23.18
C TYR A 142 -1.91 -25.01 24.32
N ILE A 143 -2.15 -23.70 24.49
CA ILE A 143 -3.08 -23.17 25.50
C ILE A 143 -4.52 -23.61 25.22
N VAL A 144 -4.96 -23.54 23.97
CA VAL A 144 -6.31 -23.97 23.56
C VAL A 144 -6.50 -25.47 23.79
N GLU A 145 -5.49 -26.28 23.49
CA GLU A 145 -5.54 -27.73 23.68
C GLU A 145 -5.53 -28.12 25.15
N TRP A 146 -4.78 -27.42 26.00
CA TRP A 146 -4.83 -27.58 27.45
C TRP A 146 -6.23 -27.24 28.01
N TRP A 147 -6.85 -26.18 27.50
CA TRP A 147 -8.20 -25.77 27.91
C TRP A 147 -9.27 -26.79 27.51
N HIS A 148 -9.17 -27.38 26.31
CA HIS A 148 -10.14 -28.37 25.82
C HIS A 148 -10.04 -29.74 26.50
N ARG A 149 -8.90 -30.07 27.13
CA ARG A 149 -8.69 -31.33 27.87
C ARG A 149 -9.20 -31.31 29.32
N ARG A 150 -9.66 -30.15 29.81
CA ARG A 150 -10.16 -29.96 31.18
C ARG A 150 -11.68 -29.90 31.21
#